data_AF-A0A7Y2ANW7-F1
#
_entry.id   AF-A0A7Y2ANW7-F1
#
_cell.length_a   1.000
_cell.length_b   1.000
_cell.length_c   1.000
_cell.angle_alpha   90.00
_cell.angle_beta   90.00
_cell.angle_gamma   90.00
#
_symmetry.space_group_name_H-M   'P 1'
#
loop_
_entity.id
_entity.type
_entity.pdbx_description
1 polymer ?
#
loop_
_entity_poly.entity_id
_entity_poly.type
_entity_poly.pdbx_seq_one_letter_code
_entity_poly.pdbx_strand_id
1 'polypeptide(L)'
;MSSIRYQYDVIVIGAGHAGTEAAAAAARVGAKTALLTTNLDTVGQMSCNPAIGGVAKGQIVREVDALGGLMGEAIDATGIQFRLLNCRKGPAMHSPRAQADKKAYQQHIKHRIELQDNLDLRQETVEDLITTSDGDTDRIVGVRVRGDAEYVAPAVVLTTGTFLQAIMH
;
A
#
# COMPACT_ATOMS: atom_id res chain seq x y z
N MET A 1 6.77 -21.57 -24.92
CA MET A 1 7.77 -20.64 -24.34
C MET A 1 7.67 -20.78 -22.83
N SER A 2 8.79 -20.96 -22.13
CA SER A 2 8.80 -21.09 -20.66
C SER A 2 8.50 -19.73 -20.05
N SER A 3 7.39 -19.57 -19.33
CA SER A 3 7.14 -18.36 -18.54
C SER A 3 8.17 -18.27 -17.41
N ILE A 4 8.65 -17.06 -17.11
CA ILE A 4 9.50 -16.83 -15.94
C ILE A 4 8.59 -16.86 -14.70
N ARG A 5 8.98 -17.60 -13.66
CA ARG A 5 8.20 -17.72 -12.42
C ARG A 5 8.95 -17.15 -11.23
N TYR A 6 8.29 -16.26 -10.49
CA TYR A 6 8.76 -15.75 -9.21
C TYR A 6 7.87 -16.28 -8.09
N GLN A 7 8.45 -16.63 -6.95
CA GLN A 7 7.75 -17.27 -5.83
C GLN A 7 7.80 -16.39 -4.58
N TYR A 8 6.62 -16.17 -4.00
CA TYR A 8 6.35 -15.31 -2.84
C TYR A 8 5.30 -15.95 -1.94
N ASP A 9 5.20 -15.45 -0.71
CA ASP A 9 4.14 -15.82 0.24
C ASP A 9 2.92 -14.91 0.06
N VAL A 10 3.16 -13.62 -0.23
CA VAL A 10 2.11 -12.61 -0.43
C VAL A 10 2.45 -11.75 -1.65
N ILE A 11 1.45 -11.50 -2.50
CA ILE A 11 1.54 -10.52 -3.59
C ILE A 11 0.57 -9.39 -3.32
N VAL A 12 1.05 -8.15 -3.33
CA VAL A 12 0.22 -6.95 -3.18
C VAL A 12 0.22 -6.19 -4.50
N ILE A 13 -0.97 -5.83 -4.97
CA ILE A 13 -1.17 -5.22 -6.30
C ILE A 13 -1.62 -3.78 -6.13
N GLY A 14 -0.75 -2.85 -6.55
CA GLY A 14 -0.95 -1.41 -6.48
C GLY A 14 -0.24 -0.78 -5.28
N ALA A 15 0.72 0.11 -5.53
CA ALA A 15 1.52 0.78 -4.49
C ALA A 15 0.91 2.11 -4.00
N GLY A 16 -0.41 2.15 -3.85
CA GLY A 16 -1.09 3.26 -3.15
C GLY A 16 -1.01 3.09 -1.62
N HIS A 17 -1.64 4.00 -0.86
CA HIS A 17 -1.61 3.99 0.61
C HIS A 17 -1.96 2.63 1.23
N ALA A 18 -3.00 1.96 0.73
CA ALA A 18 -3.40 0.64 1.22
C ALA A 18 -2.37 -0.44 0.89
N GLY A 19 -1.83 -0.43 -0.33
CA GLY A 19 -0.85 -1.42 -0.77
C GLY A 19 0.50 -1.29 -0.09
N THR A 20 0.96 -0.06 0.16
CA THR A 20 2.21 0.17 0.91
C THR A 20 2.11 -0.32 2.35
N GLU A 21 0.97 -0.10 3.03
CA GLU A 21 0.76 -0.61 4.39
C GLU A 21 0.63 -2.15 4.38
N ALA A 22 -0.16 -2.72 3.46
CA ALA A 22 -0.33 -4.16 3.38
C ALA A 22 0.99 -4.89 3.08
N ALA A 23 1.77 -4.37 2.14
CA ALA A 23 3.04 -4.97 1.76
C ALA A 23 4.09 -4.87 2.89
N ALA A 24 4.20 -3.70 3.53
CA ALA A 24 5.10 -3.52 4.66
C ALA A 24 4.70 -4.38 5.86
N ALA A 25 3.40 -4.51 6.15
CA ALA A 25 2.90 -5.36 7.22
C ALA A 25 3.20 -6.85 6.96
N ALA A 26 2.92 -7.35 5.76
CA ALA A 26 3.20 -8.73 5.38
C ALA A 26 4.71 -9.06 5.46
N ALA A 27 5.54 -8.18 4.91
CA ALA A 27 6.99 -8.34 4.94
C ALA A 27 7.57 -8.32 6.37
N ARG A 28 7.04 -7.44 7.22
CA ARG A 28 7.48 -7.30 8.62
C ARG A 28 7.18 -8.53 9.48
N VAL A 29 6.09 -9.24 9.20
CA VAL A 29 5.79 -10.51 9.89
C VAL A 29 6.55 -11.71 9.31
N GLY A 30 7.46 -11.46 8.35
CA GLY A 30 8.39 -12.45 7.80
C GLY A 30 7.95 -13.07 6.48
N ALA A 31 6.83 -12.65 5.88
CA ALA A 31 6.38 -13.18 4.61
C ALA A 31 7.19 -12.59 3.46
N LYS A 32 7.72 -13.43 2.56
CA LYS A 32 8.35 -12.95 1.34
C LYS A 32 7.29 -12.31 0.45
N THR A 33 7.36 -10.99 0.30
CA THR A 33 6.27 -10.18 -0.27
C THR A 33 6.70 -9.50 -1.56
N ALA A 34 5.85 -9.53 -2.57
CA ALA A 34 6.02 -8.71 -3.77
C ALA A 34 5.00 -7.57 -3.76
N LEU A 35 5.46 -6.32 -3.86
CA LEU A 35 4.61 -5.17 -4.13
C LEU A 35 4.73 -4.79 -5.60
N LEU A 36 3.67 -5.05 -6.35
CA LEU A 36 3.61 -4.81 -7.79
C LEU A 36 2.91 -3.47 -8.06
N THR A 37 3.53 -2.62 -8.87
CA THR A 37 2.95 -1.33 -9.26
C THR A 37 3.21 -1.04 -10.73
N THR A 38 2.29 -0.35 -11.41
CA THR A 38 2.49 0.03 -12.81
C THR A 38 3.53 1.14 -12.96
N ASN A 39 3.78 1.91 -11.89
CA ASN A 39 4.75 3.00 -11.88
C ASN A 39 5.43 3.11 -10.51
N LEU A 40 6.76 3.00 -10.49
CA LEU A 40 7.58 3.15 -9.29
C LEU A 40 7.68 4.61 -8.80
N ASP A 41 7.41 5.57 -9.68
CA ASP A 41 7.43 7.00 -9.38
C ASP A 41 6.11 7.51 -8.81
N THR A 42 5.14 6.62 -8.55
CA THR A 42 3.84 6.96 -7.93
C THR A 42 3.57 6.21 -6.63
N VAL A 43 4.57 5.49 -6.10
CA VAL A 43 4.49 4.78 -4.81
C VAL A 43 4.15 5.77 -3.69
N GLY A 44 3.08 5.51 -2.94
CA GLY A 44 2.65 6.38 -1.82
C GLY A 44 2.14 7.76 -2.23
N GLN A 45 1.78 7.98 -3.50
CA GLN A 45 1.36 9.29 -3.99
C GLN A 45 0.02 9.77 -3.39
N MET A 46 -0.01 11.02 -2.93
CA MET A 46 -1.23 11.73 -2.52
C MET A 46 -1.96 12.34 -3.73
N SER A 47 -2.93 11.61 -4.28
CA SER A 47 -3.70 12.05 -5.45
C SER A 47 -4.70 13.17 -5.18
N CYS A 48 -5.24 13.28 -3.96
CA CYS A 48 -6.27 14.25 -3.59
C CYS A 48 -5.69 15.40 -2.74
N ASN A 49 -6.16 15.56 -1.51
CA ASN A 49 -5.73 16.61 -0.59
C ASN A 49 -4.34 16.30 0.01
N PRO A 50 -3.46 17.31 0.19
CA PRO A 50 -2.15 17.13 0.83
C PRO A 50 -2.28 17.10 2.36
N ALA A 51 -3.14 16.24 2.91
CA ALA A 51 -3.36 16.16 4.35
C ALA A 51 -3.66 14.75 4.84
N ILE A 52 -3.08 14.39 5.99
CA ILE A 52 -3.32 13.16 6.73
C ILE A 52 -4.04 13.49 8.04
N GLY A 53 -4.93 12.60 8.47
CA GLY A 53 -5.76 12.80 9.65
C GLY A 53 -7.02 13.64 9.39
N GLY A 54 -7.56 14.25 10.45
CA GLY A 54 -8.90 14.83 10.48
C GLY A 54 -9.84 14.05 11.40
N VAL A 55 -11.04 14.55 11.68
CA VAL A 55 -11.92 14.08 12.77
C VAL A 55 -11.88 12.56 13.04
N ALA A 56 -12.27 11.72 12.08
CA ALA A 56 -12.15 10.26 12.21
C ALA A 56 -10.78 9.73 11.75
N LYS A 57 -10.25 10.29 10.65
CA LYS A 57 -9.02 9.82 10.00
C LYS A 57 -7.79 9.88 10.92
N GLY A 58 -7.71 10.86 11.81
CA GLY A 58 -6.59 11.03 12.74
C GLY A 58 -6.50 9.91 13.76
N GLN A 59 -7.64 9.31 14.15
CA GLN A 59 -7.67 8.13 15.02
C GLN A 59 -7.17 6.89 14.25
N ILE A 60 -7.66 6.68 13.02
CA ILE A 60 -7.19 5.58 12.17
C ILE A 60 -5.68 5.66 11.92
N VAL A 61 -5.14 6.86 11.68
CA VAL A 61 -3.68 7.05 11.51
C VAL A 61 -2.92 6.61 12.77
N ARG A 62 -3.44 6.95 13.96
CA ARG A 62 -2.84 6.54 15.25
C ARG A 62 -2.95 5.04 15.50
N GLU A 63 -4.05 4.41 15.09
CA GLU A 63 -4.22 2.96 15.19
C GLU A 63 -3.25 2.23 14.24
N VAL A 64 -3.14 2.70 12.99
CA VAL A 64 -2.17 2.19 12.01
C VAL A 64 -0.75 2.32 12.55
N ASP A 65 -0.38 3.49 13.08
CA ASP A 65 0.91 3.74 13.71
C ASP A 65 1.18 2.81 14.91
N ALA A 66 0.20 2.60 15.78
CA ALA A 66 0.30 1.68 16.92
C ALA A 66 0.49 0.21 16.49
N LEU A 67 -0.02 -0.18 15.32
CA LEU A 67 0.22 -1.48 14.69
C LEU A 67 1.54 -1.53 13.89
N GLY A 68 2.32 -0.45 13.93
CA GLY A 68 3.61 -0.29 13.25
C GLY A 68 3.51 0.17 11.79
N GLY A 69 2.36 0.65 11.33
CA GLY A 69 2.20 1.12 9.96
C GLY A 69 3.08 2.33 9.62
N LEU A 70 3.20 2.62 8.32
CA LEU A 70 4.11 3.64 7.80
C LEU A 70 3.52 5.07 7.82
N MET A 71 2.19 5.19 7.79
CA MET A 71 1.48 6.46 7.58
C MET A 71 1.76 7.50 8.67
N GLY A 72 1.84 7.06 9.94
CA GLY A 72 2.11 7.93 11.09
C GLY A 72 3.51 8.54 11.03
N GLU A 73 4.53 7.69 10.90
CA GLU A 73 5.92 8.11 10.74
C GLU A 73 6.12 9.01 9.51
N ALA A 74 5.54 8.65 8.38
CA ALA A 74 5.68 9.41 7.14
C ALA A 74 5.09 10.82 7.28
N ILE A 75 3.92 10.98 7.89
CA ILE A 75 3.35 12.32 8.07
C ILE A 75 4.13 13.16 9.07
N ASP A 76 4.69 12.55 10.12
CA ASP A 76 5.50 13.26 11.10
C ASP A 76 6.81 13.77 10.46
N ALA A 77 7.43 12.97 9.59
CA ALA A 77 8.66 13.35 8.89
C ALA A 77 8.46 14.42 7.80
N THR A 78 7.28 14.49 7.19
CA THR A 78 7.04 15.32 5.99
C THR A 78 5.92 16.33 6.15
N GLY A 79 5.41 16.49 7.36
CA GLY A 79 4.34 17.42 7.69
C GLY A 79 4.85 18.86 7.73
N ILE A 80 4.09 19.77 7.10
CA ILE A 80 4.40 21.21 7.07
C ILE A 80 3.52 22.02 8.03
N GLN A 81 2.45 21.42 8.56
CA GLN A 81 1.60 22.01 9.58
C GLN A 81 0.86 20.92 10.34
N PHE A 82 0.81 21.02 11.67
CA PHE A 82 0.06 20.11 12.54
C PHE A 82 -0.99 20.88 13.34
N ARG A 83 -2.20 20.31 13.45
CA ARG A 83 -3.28 20.84 14.28
C ARG A 83 -4.02 19.70 14.97
N LEU A 84 -4.43 19.96 16.21
CA LEU A 84 -5.40 19.13 16.90
C LEU A 84 -6.80 19.71 16.64
N LEU A 85 -7.71 18.89 16.15
CA LEU A 85 -9.11 19.27 15.92
C LEU A 85 -9.93 19.05 17.18
N ASN A 86 -11.07 19.77 17.30
CA ASN A 86 -12.04 19.62 18.39
C ASN A 86 -11.47 19.84 19.81
N CYS A 87 -10.41 20.64 19.98
CA CYS A 87 -9.76 20.84 21.30
C CYS A 87 -10.73 21.25 22.43
N ARG A 88 -11.81 21.96 22.10
CA ARG A 88 -12.83 22.44 23.05
C ARG A 88 -13.90 21.40 23.43
N LYS A 89 -13.92 20.21 22.83
CA LYS A 89 -14.97 19.19 23.01
C LYS A 89 -14.54 18.01 23.90
N GLY A 90 -13.45 18.17 24.65
CA GLY A 90 -12.87 17.14 25.52
C GLY A 90 -12.00 16.11 24.79
N PRO A 91 -11.11 15.39 25.49
CA PRO A 91 -10.08 14.54 24.89
C PRO A 91 -10.61 13.44 23.97
N ALA A 92 -11.75 12.83 24.30
CA ALA A 92 -12.37 11.78 23.49
C ALA A 92 -12.80 12.25 22.09
N MET A 93 -12.98 13.56 21.90
CA MET A 93 -13.37 14.16 20.61
C MET A 93 -12.17 14.72 19.83
N HIS A 94 -10.98 14.77 20.43
CA HIS A 94 -9.78 15.31 19.81
C HIS A 94 -9.34 14.43 18.64
N SER A 95 -8.77 15.04 17.60
CA SER A 95 -8.23 14.28 16.48
C SER A 95 -7.12 15.02 15.74
N PRO A 96 -5.95 14.40 15.53
CA PRO A 96 -4.84 15.05 14.84
C PRO A 96 -5.12 15.20 13.35
N ARG A 97 -4.61 16.31 12.79
CA ARG A 97 -4.60 16.56 11.35
C ARG A 97 -3.31 17.28 10.99
N ALA A 98 -2.65 16.81 9.93
CA ALA A 98 -1.45 17.45 9.40
C ALA A 98 -1.60 17.74 7.90
N GLN A 99 -1.02 18.86 7.46
CA GLN A 99 -0.76 19.11 6.04
C GLN A 99 0.61 18.54 5.71
N ALA A 100 0.73 17.88 4.56
CA ALA A 100 1.94 17.23 4.10
C ALA A 100 2.57 17.99 2.93
N ASP A 101 3.90 18.02 2.87
CA ASP A 101 4.56 18.16 1.58
C ASP A 101 4.34 16.85 0.79
N LYS A 102 3.60 16.93 -0.32
CA LYS A 102 3.24 15.74 -1.12
C LYS A 102 4.46 14.99 -1.64
N LYS A 103 5.50 15.70 -2.08
CA LYS A 103 6.65 15.06 -2.71
C LYS A 103 7.54 14.43 -1.67
N ALA A 104 7.76 15.13 -0.55
CA ALA A 104 8.49 14.57 0.58
C ALA A 104 7.78 13.33 1.15
N TYR A 105 6.45 13.38 1.35
CA TYR A 105 5.68 12.21 1.84
C TYR A 105 5.85 11.00 0.91
N GLN A 106 5.71 11.24 -0.40
CA GLN A 106 5.88 10.22 -1.41
C GLN A 106 7.27 9.59 -1.37
N GLN A 107 8.32 10.42 -1.32
CA GLN A 107 9.71 9.96 -1.26
C GLN A 107 9.98 9.18 0.03
N HIS A 108 9.43 9.63 1.16
CA HIS A 108 9.57 8.96 2.44
C HIS A 108 8.96 7.56 2.38
N ILE A 109 7.71 7.43 1.93
CA ILE A 109 7.05 6.12 1.78
C ILE A 109 7.83 5.20 0.83
N LYS A 110 8.23 5.70 -0.34
CA LYS A 110 9.02 4.89 -1.31
C LYS A 110 10.32 4.39 -0.69
N HIS A 111 11.05 5.28 0.00
CA HIS A 111 12.29 4.91 0.67
C HIS A 111 12.09 3.84 1.75
N ARG A 112 11.02 3.96 2.56
CA ARG A 112 10.68 2.95 3.58
C ARG A 112 10.34 1.59 2.96
N ILE A 113 9.63 1.58 1.84
CA ILE A 113 9.31 0.35 1.10
C ILE A 113 10.58 -0.29 0.51
N GLU A 114 11.46 0.50 -0.09
CA GLU A 114 12.71 0.00 -0.69
C GLU A 114 13.70 -0.55 0.34
N LEU A 115 13.63 -0.09 1.60
CA LEU A 115 14.46 -0.57 2.71
C LEU A 115 13.81 -1.70 3.53
N GLN A 116 12.56 -2.06 3.26
CA GLN A 116 11.86 -3.08 4.05
C GLN A 116 12.37 -4.48 3.68
N ASP A 117 12.96 -5.16 4.66
CA ASP A 117 13.35 -6.57 4.50
C ASP A 117 12.15 -7.44 4.12
N ASN A 118 12.40 -8.47 3.30
CA ASN A 118 11.40 -9.38 2.73
C ASN A 118 10.37 -8.72 1.78
N LEU A 119 10.60 -7.48 1.34
CA LEU A 119 9.71 -6.79 0.41
C LEU A 119 10.41 -6.45 -0.91
N ASP A 120 10.00 -7.10 -1.99
CA ASP A 120 10.42 -6.75 -3.34
C ASP A 120 9.42 -5.78 -3.98
N LEU A 121 9.86 -4.55 -4.26
CA LEU A 121 9.09 -3.55 -5.01
C LEU A 121 9.40 -3.68 -6.51
N ARG A 122 8.39 -3.96 -7.34
CA ARG A 122 8.58 -4.19 -8.78
C ARG A 122 7.59 -3.41 -9.65
N GLN A 123 8.10 -2.89 -10.76
CA GLN A 123 7.26 -2.26 -11.77
C GLN A 123 6.67 -3.33 -12.69
N GLU A 124 5.38 -3.62 -12.52
CA GLU A 124 4.67 -4.64 -13.28
C GLU A 124 3.23 -4.19 -13.55
N THR A 125 2.69 -4.60 -14.68
CA THR A 125 1.25 -4.47 -14.95
C THR A 125 0.61 -5.84 -14.83
N VAL A 126 -0.13 -6.06 -13.73
CA VAL A 126 -0.89 -7.30 -13.54
C VAL A 126 -2.08 -7.32 -14.49
N GLU A 127 -2.23 -8.41 -15.24
CA GLU A 127 -3.29 -8.57 -16.25
C GLU A 127 -4.31 -9.64 -15.85
N ASP A 128 -3.89 -10.62 -15.04
CA ASP A 128 -4.78 -11.74 -14.68
C ASP A 128 -4.44 -12.34 -13.32
N LEU A 129 -5.46 -12.91 -12.67
CA LEU A 129 -5.32 -13.70 -11.45
C LEU A 129 -5.22 -15.18 -11.85
N ILE A 130 -4.22 -15.88 -11.31
CA ILE A 130 -4.06 -17.31 -11.55
C ILE A 130 -4.77 -18.04 -10.41
N THR A 131 -5.81 -18.81 -10.76
CA THR A 131 -6.55 -19.64 -9.82
C THR A 131 -6.42 -21.11 -10.19
N THR A 132 -6.63 -21.97 -9.19
CA THR A 132 -6.83 -23.41 -9.38
C THR A 132 -8.16 -23.80 -8.75
N SER A 133 -8.85 -24.76 -9.33
CA SER A 133 -10.06 -25.33 -8.77
C SER A 133 -9.76 -26.72 -8.20
N ASP A 134 -10.10 -26.94 -6.93
CA ASP A 134 -10.10 -28.25 -6.28
C ASP A 134 -11.52 -28.56 -5.83
N GLY A 135 -12.21 -29.42 -6.58
CA GLY A 135 -13.65 -29.64 -6.45
C GLY A 135 -14.45 -28.36 -6.68
N ASP A 136 -15.27 -27.98 -5.69
CA ASP A 136 -16.12 -26.78 -5.71
C ASP A 136 -15.44 -25.52 -5.11
N THR A 137 -14.13 -25.59 -4.83
CA THR A 137 -13.40 -24.46 -4.25
C THR A 137 -12.34 -23.91 -5.18
N ASP A 138 -12.45 -22.61 -5.50
CA ASP A 138 -11.42 -21.85 -6.21
C ASP A 138 -10.41 -21.29 -5.22
N ARG A 139 -9.12 -21.47 -5.54
CA ARG A 139 -8.01 -20.97 -4.75
C ARG A 139 -7.08 -20.12 -5.61
N ILE A 140 -6.70 -18.96 -5.09
CA ILE A 140 -5.66 -18.13 -5.70
C ILE A 140 -4.29 -18.82 -5.59
N VAL A 141 -3.55 -18.84 -6.69
CA VAL A 141 -2.18 -19.39 -6.75
C VAL A 141 -1.16 -18.41 -7.27
N GLY A 142 -1.57 -17.23 -7.73
CA GLY A 142 -0.67 -16.19 -8.18
C GLY A 142 -1.32 -15.17 -9.09
N VAL A 143 -0.50 -14.42 -9.81
CA VAL A 143 -0.91 -13.47 -10.84
C VAL A 143 0.00 -13.52 -12.06
N ARG A 144 -0.56 -13.15 -13.22
CA ARG A 144 0.18 -12.98 -14.47
C ARG A 144 0.34 -11.50 -14.78
N VAL A 145 1.54 -11.12 -15.22
CA VAL A 145 1.85 -9.74 -15.59
C VAL A 145 2.07 -9.60 -17.10
N ARG A 146 1.96 -8.37 -17.59
CA ARG A 146 2.28 -7.97 -18.96
C ARG A 146 3.77 -8.22 -19.22
N GLY A 147 4.09 -9.30 -19.93
CA GLY A 147 5.48 -9.73 -20.19
C GLY A 147 5.74 -11.21 -19.94
N ASP A 148 4.69 -12.04 -19.88
CA ASP A 148 4.77 -13.51 -19.77
C ASP A 148 5.49 -14.03 -18.51
N ALA A 149 5.54 -13.22 -17.46
CA ALA A 149 5.98 -13.64 -16.14
C ALA A 149 4.79 -13.96 -15.22
N GLU A 150 4.98 -14.94 -14.34
CA GLU A 150 4.01 -15.33 -13.33
C GLU A 150 4.61 -15.14 -11.94
N TYR A 151 3.84 -14.49 -11.07
CA TYR A 151 4.16 -14.34 -9.65
C TYR A 151 3.26 -15.30 -8.89
N VAL A 152 3.85 -16.33 -8.27
CA VAL A 152 3.15 -17.42 -7.58
C VAL A 152 3.12 -17.11 -6.10
N ALA A 153 1.93 -17.10 -5.50
CA ALA A 153 1.74 -16.96 -4.06
C ALA A 153 0.39 -17.52 -3.62
N PRO A 154 0.29 -18.05 -2.39
CA PRO A 154 -0.97 -18.53 -1.82
C PRO A 154 -1.93 -17.40 -1.41
N ALA A 155 -1.48 -16.14 -1.38
CA ALA A 155 -2.28 -14.98 -1.00
C ALA A 155 -1.99 -13.77 -1.90
N VAL A 156 -3.06 -13.07 -2.30
CA VAL A 156 -3.00 -11.85 -3.11
C VAL A 156 -3.86 -10.77 -2.47
N VAL A 157 -3.31 -9.56 -2.34
CA VAL A 157 -4.02 -8.36 -1.84
C VAL A 157 -4.22 -7.39 -3.00
N LEU A 158 -5.47 -7.12 -3.35
CA LEU A 158 -5.84 -6.20 -4.42
C LEU A 158 -6.04 -4.78 -3.89
N THR A 159 -5.18 -3.85 -4.30
CA THR A 159 -5.23 -2.44 -3.93
C THR A 159 -5.07 -1.54 -5.17
N THR A 160 -5.83 -1.83 -6.22
CA THR A 160 -5.76 -1.17 -7.53
C THR A 160 -6.09 0.33 -7.52
N GLY A 161 -6.55 0.86 -6.38
CA GLY A 161 -6.92 2.27 -6.23
C GLY A 161 -7.95 2.68 -7.28
N THR A 162 -7.74 3.83 -7.91
CA THR A 162 -8.60 4.36 -8.97
C THR A 162 -8.11 3.98 -10.38
N PHE A 163 -7.22 2.99 -10.53
CA PHE A 163 -6.59 2.68 -11.82
C PHE A 163 -7.35 1.65 -12.65
N LEU A 164 -8.02 0.70 -12.00
CA LEU A 164 -8.73 -0.37 -12.70
C LEU A 164 -9.93 0.22 -13.47
N GLN A 165 -9.89 0.14 -14.80
CA GLN A 165 -10.93 0.65 -15.71
C GLN A 165 -11.32 2.12 -15.47
N ALA A 166 -10.35 2.97 -15.11
CA ALA A 166 -10.60 4.38 -14.86
C ALA A 166 -11.14 5.10 -16.10
N ILE A 167 -12.30 5.76 -15.98
CA ILE A 167 -12.86 6.67 -16.98
C ILE A 167 -12.77 8.08 -16.41
N MET A 168 -12.05 8.98 -17.10
CA MET A 168 -12.08 10.41 -16.80
C MET A 168 -13.09 11.08 -17.74
N HIS A 169 -14.10 11.73 -17.15
CA HIS A 169 -15.06 12.57 -17.87
C HIS A 169 -14.54 13.98 -18.04
#